data_AF-A0A8J6R803-F1
#
_entry.id   AF-A0A8J6R803-F1
#
_cell.length_a   1.000
_cell.length_b   1.000
_cell.length_c   1.000
_cell.angle_alpha   90.00
_cell.angle_beta   90.00
_cell.angle_gamma   90.00
#
_symmetry.space_group_name_H-M   'P 1'
#
loop_
_entity.id
_entity.type
_entity.pdbx_description
1 polymer ?
#
loop_
_entity_poly.entity_id
_entity_poly.type
_entity_poly.pdbx_seq_one_letter_code
_entity_poly.pdbx_strand_id
1 'polypeptide(L)'
;MSPYPEQSSYLFGELPLLLLQYQLSPSEETATQILHAIHKNDTQPIRELMWGIAGSMLAAYFMYQWTQESRWQEVFQLQAGLLLREWQPVEEAGYLWTVDLYGTHQQWLGPVHGFASNLTPLIVGQSLLSEEVFQDIATKAMATVVQTAVMEEDKANWPPFMMLTIRVKLPT
;
A
#
# COMPACT_ATOMS: atom_id res chain seq x y z
N MET A 1 -23.28 -6.85 -1.05
CA MET A 1 -22.28 -7.59 -1.85
C MET A 1 -21.04 -6.70 -1.94
N SER A 2 -19.83 -7.22 -1.76
CA SER A 2 -18.60 -6.40 -1.84
C SER A 2 -18.53 -5.70 -3.20
N PRO A 3 -18.15 -4.41 -3.29
CA PRO A 3 -17.90 -3.77 -4.58
C PRO A 3 -16.72 -4.41 -5.33
N TYR A 4 -15.85 -5.12 -4.61
CA TYR A 4 -14.66 -5.80 -5.14
C TYR A 4 -14.66 -7.26 -4.67
N PRO A 5 -15.49 -8.13 -5.25
CA PRO A 5 -15.68 -9.51 -4.76
C PRO A 5 -14.48 -10.43 -5.07
N GLU A 6 -13.67 -10.08 -6.06
CA GLU A 6 -12.51 -10.86 -6.50
C GLU A 6 -11.23 -10.55 -5.70
N GLN A 7 -11.28 -9.53 -4.84
CA GLN A 7 -10.12 -9.04 -4.09
C GLN A 7 -10.10 -9.57 -2.66
N SER A 8 -8.90 -9.68 -2.10
CA SER A 8 -8.70 -10.07 -0.70
C SER A 8 -7.51 -9.32 -0.14
N SER A 9 -7.70 -8.56 0.93
CA SER A 9 -6.71 -7.68 1.54
C SER A 9 -6.60 -7.97 3.04
N TYR A 10 -5.71 -7.27 3.74
CA TYR A 10 -5.60 -7.43 5.19
C TYR A 10 -6.86 -7.00 5.96
N LEU A 11 -7.67 -6.07 5.43
CA LEU A 11 -8.86 -5.56 6.11
C LEU A 11 -10.17 -6.16 5.61
N PHE A 12 -10.21 -6.63 4.36
CA PHE A 12 -11.44 -7.13 3.72
C PHE A 12 -11.18 -8.37 2.87
N GLY A 13 -12.24 -9.12 2.58
CA GLY A 13 -12.14 -10.40 1.88
C GLY A 13 -11.84 -11.54 2.83
N GLU A 14 -11.24 -12.61 2.31
CA GLU A 14 -10.98 -13.85 3.05
C GLU A 14 -9.66 -13.83 3.84
N LEU A 15 -8.69 -13.00 3.43
CA LEU A 15 -7.35 -12.94 4.04
C LEU A 15 -7.35 -12.69 5.56
N PRO A 16 -8.15 -11.76 6.13
CA PRO A 16 -8.14 -11.52 7.57
C PRO A 16 -8.59 -12.77 8.34
N LEU A 17 -9.56 -13.51 7.80
CA LEU A 17 -10.08 -14.73 8.40
C LEU A 17 -9.09 -15.89 8.27
N LEU A 18 -8.46 -16.04 7.11
CA LEU A 18 -7.44 -17.07 6.88
C LEU A 18 -6.19 -16.84 7.74
N LEU A 19 -5.73 -15.58 7.89
CA LEU A 19 -4.63 -15.23 8.78
C LEU A 19 -4.96 -15.56 10.24
N LEU A 20 -6.16 -15.23 10.70
CA LEU A 20 -6.62 -15.58 12.05
C LEU A 20 -6.68 -17.11 12.23
N GLN A 21 -7.21 -17.83 11.26
CA GLN A 21 -7.26 -19.30 11.28
C GLN A 21 -5.86 -19.90 11.37
N TYR A 22 -4.92 -19.42 10.55
CA TYR A 22 -3.53 -19.87 10.56
C TYR A 22 -2.86 -19.59 11.90
N GLN A 23 -3.07 -18.41 12.49
CA GLN A 23 -2.47 -18.06 13.78
C GLN A 23 -3.01 -18.95 14.93
N LEU A 24 -4.29 -19.33 14.88
CA LEU A 24 -4.92 -20.18 15.90
C LEU A 24 -4.59 -21.66 15.73
N SER A 25 -4.48 -22.14 14.48
CA SER A 25 -4.21 -23.54 14.15
C SER A 25 -3.46 -23.63 12.81
N PRO A 26 -2.12 -23.47 12.82
CA PRO A 26 -1.32 -23.48 11.60
C PRO A 26 -1.49 -24.79 10.81
N SER A 27 -1.74 -24.67 9.51
CA SER A 27 -1.78 -25.81 8.60
C SER A 27 -1.29 -25.42 7.22
N GLU A 28 -0.72 -26.38 6.49
CA GLU A 28 -0.25 -26.15 5.12
C GLU A 28 -1.41 -25.87 4.15
N GLU A 29 -2.60 -26.40 4.43
CA GLU A 29 -3.82 -26.10 3.68
C GLU A 29 -4.20 -24.62 3.82
N THR A 30 -4.26 -24.09 5.05
CA THR A 30 -4.56 -22.67 5.30
C THR A 30 -3.46 -21.78 4.73
N ALA A 31 -2.18 -22.16 4.85
CA ALA A 31 -1.09 -21.43 4.20
C ALA A 31 -1.27 -21.35 2.68
N THR A 32 -1.61 -22.47 2.03
CA THR A 32 -1.87 -22.51 0.58
C THR A 32 -3.04 -21.60 0.21
N GLN A 33 -4.12 -21.59 1.01
CA GLN A 33 -5.26 -20.69 0.81
C GLN A 33 -4.87 -19.21 0.96
N ILE A 34 -4.04 -18.86 1.95
CA ILE A 34 -3.53 -17.50 2.13
C ILE A 34 -2.73 -17.06 0.91
N LEU A 35 -1.82 -17.91 0.42
CA LEU A 35 -1.00 -17.59 -0.74
C LEU A 35 -1.85 -17.36 -1.99
N HIS A 36 -2.85 -18.22 -2.23
CA HIS A 36 -3.80 -18.03 -3.32
C HIS A 36 -4.59 -16.72 -3.16
N ALA A 37 -5.06 -16.41 -1.96
CA ALA A 37 -5.79 -15.17 -1.69
C ALA A 37 -4.93 -13.92 -1.91
N ILE A 38 -3.63 -13.95 -1.60
CA ILE A 38 -2.67 -12.88 -1.89
C ILE A 38 -2.56 -12.67 -3.41
N HIS A 39 -2.37 -13.74 -4.17
CA HIS A 39 -2.19 -13.68 -5.63
C HIS A 39 -3.41 -13.13 -6.38
N LYS A 40 -4.61 -13.18 -5.80
CA LYS A 40 -5.80 -12.55 -6.40
C LYS A 40 -5.56 -11.09 -6.73
N ASN A 41 -4.85 -10.34 -5.88
CA ASN A 41 -4.60 -8.92 -6.09
C ASN A 41 -3.55 -8.59 -7.15
N ASP A 42 -2.72 -9.55 -7.59
CA ASP A 42 -1.63 -9.31 -8.55
C ASP A 42 -2.13 -8.76 -9.89
N THR A 43 -3.37 -9.08 -10.24
CA THR A 43 -4.01 -8.71 -11.51
C THR A 43 -5.11 -7.66 -11.37
N GLN A 44 -5.47 -7.32 -10.13
CA GLN A 44 -6.55 -6.37 -9.85
C GLN A 44 -6.03 -4.95 -10.00
N PRO A 45 -6.89 -3.92 -10.18
CA PRO A 45 -6.45 -2.54 -10.32
C PRO A 45 -6.21 -1.84 -8.96
N ILE A 46 -6.76 -2.35 -7.87
CA ILE A 46 -6.70 -1.65 -6.57
C ILE A 46 -5.39 -1.92 -5.86
N ARG A 47 -4.80 -0.85 -5.33
CA ARG A 47 -3.47 -0.87 -4.69
C ARG A 47 -3.50 -0.68 -3.19
N GLU A 48 -4.55 -0.06 -2.68
CA GLU A 48 -4.59 0.44 -1.32
C GLU A 48 -4.85 -0.63 -0.25
N LEU A 49 -4.76 -0.24 1.02
CA LEU A 49 -4.73 -1.16 2.16
C LEU A 49 -6.06 -1.92 2.35
N MET A 50 -7.18 -1.27 2.05
CA MET A 50 -8.51 -1.79 2.35
C MET A 50 -8.93 -2.92 1.41
N TRP A 51 -8.59 -2.87 0.13
CA TRP A 51 -9.06 -3.82 -0.88
C TRP A 51 -7.91 -4.38 -1.73
N GLY A 52 -6.79 -3.68 -1.82
CA GLY A 52 -5.76 -3.93 -2.82
C GLY A 52 -4.47 -4.58 -2.33
N ILE A 53 -3.48 -4.48 -3.21
CA ILE A 53 -2.14 -5.06 -3.08
C ILE A 53 -1.46 -4.70 -1.76
N ALA A 54 -1.54 -3.45 -1.28
CA ALA A 54 -0.91 -3.06 -0.02
C ALA A 54 -1.41 -3.89 1.17
N GLY A 55 -2.70 -4.27 1.17
CA GLY A 55 -3.27 -5.16 2.16
C GLY A 55 -2.76 -6.59 2.04
N SER A 56 -2.68 -7.16 0.84
CA SER A 56 -2.15 -8.52 0.66
C SER A 56 -0.65 -8.61 0.91
N MET A 57 0.11 -7.54 0.68
CA MET A 57 1.52 -7.45 1.09
C MET A 57 1.69 -7.53 2.60
N LEU A 58 0.80 -6.94 3.40
CA LEU A 58 0.85 -7.12 4.87
C LEU A 58 0.58 -8.57 5.27
N ALA A 59 -0.35 -9.25 4.59
CA ALA A 59 -0.59 -10.66 4.82
C ALA A 59 0.67 -11.50 4.51
N ALA A 60 1.33 -11.25 3.38
CA ALA A 60 2.60 -11.89 3.03
C ALA A 60 3.69 -11.61 4.08
N TYR A 61 3.82 -10.36 4.53
CA TYR A 61 4.78 -9.97 5.57
C TYR A 61 4.52 -10.71 6.89
N PHE A 62 3.27 -10.79 7.36
CA PHE A 62 2.95 -11.52 8.58
C PHE A 62 3.24 -13.02 8.46
N MET A 63 2.90 -13.63 7.33
CA MET A 63 3.24 -15.03 7.10
C MET A 63 4.75 -15.27 7.08
N TYR A 64 5.53 -14.37 6.47
CA TYR A 64 6.98 -14.42 6.53
C TYR A 64 7.49 -14.29 7.97
N GLN A 65 6.96 -13.34 8.76
CA GLN A 65 7.35 -13.18 10.16
C GLN A 65 7.10 -14.44 10.98
N TRP A 66 5.97 -15.13 10.76
CA TRP A 66 5.60 -16.33 11.51
C TRP A 66 6.36 -17.58 11.09
N THR A 67 6.72 -17.70 9.81
CA THR A 67 7.20 -18.98 9.24
C THR A 67 8.63 -18.93 8.71
N GLN A 68 9.12 -17.75 8.34
CA GLN A 68 10.41 -17.51 7.65
C GLN A 68 10.55 -18.26 6.31
N GLU A 69 9.45 -18.73 5.72
CA GLU A 69 9.49 -19.44 4.44
C GLU A 69 9.67 -18.48 3.25
N SER A 70 10.48 -18.89 2.27
CA SER A 70 10.83 -18.05 1.11
C SER A 70 9.63 -17.65 0.27
N ARG A 71 8.61 -18.50 0.16
CA ARG A 71 7.37 -18.23 -0.62
C ARG A 71 6.71 -16.90 -0.24
N TRP A 72 6.77 -16.52 1.04
CA TRP A 72 6.17 -15.28 1.54
C TRP A 72 7.00 -14.05 1.19
N GLN A 73 8.32 -14.19 1.24
CA GLN A 73 9.24 -13.16 0.77
C GLN A 73 9.09 -12.97 -0.75
N GLU A 74 9.03 -14.06 -1.52
CA GLU A 74 8.90 -14.05 -2.98
C GLU A 74 7.62 -13.32 -3.41
N VAL A 75 6.46 -13.66 -2.82
CA VAL A 75 5.19 -13.00 -3.15
C VAL A 75 5.17 -11.54 -2.67
N PHE A 76 5.78 -11.23 -1.52
CA PHE A 76 5.93 -9.85 -1.06
C PHE A 76 6.75 -9.01 -2.05
N GLN A 77 7.90 -9.52 -2.51
CA GLN A 77 8.76 -8.84 -3.47
C GLN A 77 8.09 -8.66 -4.83
N LEU A 78 7.34 -9.67 -5.30
CA LEU A 78 6.52 -9.57 -6.50
C LEU A 78 5.52 -8.41 -6.39
N GLN A 79 4.74 -8.38 -5.30
CA GLN A 79 3.72 -7.36 -5.08
C GLN A 79 4.31 -5.97 -4.85
N ALA A 80 5.47 -5.87 -4.17
CA ALA A 80 6.22 -4.63 -4.08
C ALA A 80 6.61 -4.10 -5.46
N GLY A 81 7.10 -4.95 -6.36
CA GLY A 81 7.42 -4.57 -7.73
C GLY A 81 6.21 -4.07 -8.52
N LEU A 82 5.04 -4.70 -8.34
CA LEU A 82 3.79 -4.24 -8.95
C LEU A 82 3.36 -2.88 -8.40
N LEU A 83 3.39 -2.71 -7.08
CA LEU A 83 3.00 -1.47 -6.41
C LEU A 83 3.91 -0.30 -6.80
N LEU A 84 5.23 -0.51 -6.80
CA LEU A 84 6.22 0.51 -7.15
C LEU A 84 6.15 0.94 -8.63
N ARG A 85 5.75 0.04 -9.53
CA ARG A 85 5.57 0.37 -10.97
C ARG A 85 4.51 1.44 -11.19
N GLU A 86 3.49 1.49 -10.34
CA GLU A 86 2.40 2.47 -10.44
C GLU A 86 2.64 3.74 -9.59
N TRP A 87 3.80 3.83 -8.93
CA TRP A 87 4.17 5.01 -8.16
C TRP A 87 4.79 6.05 -9.08
N GLN A 88 3.99 7.05 -9.47
CA GLN A 88 4.32 7.98 -10.55
C GLN A 88 4.64 9.38 -10.00
N PRO A 89 5.54 10.14 -10.64
CA PRO A 89 5.82 11.51 -10.24
C PRO A 89 4.59 12.40 -10.48
N VAL A 90 4.33 13.31 -9.55
CA VAL A 90 3.27 14.31 -9.58
C VAL A 90 3.87 15.68 -9.31
N GLU A 91 3.60 16.62 -10.20
CA GLU A 91 4.11 17.99 -10.11
C GLU A 91 3.71 18.64 -8.79
N GLU A 92 4.67 19.29 -8.13
CA GLU A 92 4.54 19.89 -6.79
C GLU A 92 4.14 18.94 -5.65
N ALA A 93 4.13 17.62 -5.85
CA ALA A 93 3.67 16.66 -4.84
C ALA A 93 4.59 15.45 -4.61
N GLY A 94 5.66 15.28 -5.39
CA GLY A 94 6.56 14.13 -5.27
C GLY A 94 6.08 12.93 -6.08
N TYR A 95 5.91 11.76 -5.45
CA TYR A 95 5.46 10.54 -6.11
C TYR A 95 4.18 10.03 -5.45
N LEU A 96 3.16 9.71 -6.25
CA LEU A 96 1.87 9.26 -5.75
C LEU A 96 1.29 8.14 -6.61
N TRP A 97 0.36 7.38 -6.02
CA TRP A 97 -0.47 6.43 -6.74
C TRP A 97 -1.78 7.10 -7.12
N THR A 98 -2.18 6.97 -8.38
CA THR A 98 -3.55 7.26 -8.79
C THR A 98 -4.40 6.04 -8.51
N VAL A 99 -5.30 6.13 -7.54
CA VAL A 99 -6.18 5.03 -7.16
C VAL A 99 -7.49 5.19 -7.91
N ASP A 100 -7.90 4.14 -8.63
CA ASP A 100 -9.27 3.99 -9.12
C ASP A 100 -10.13 3.35 -8.03
N LEU A 101 -10.95 4.18 -7.38
CA LEU A 101 -11.82 3.75 -6.29
C LEU A 101 -13.19 4.43 -6.43
N TYR A 102 -14.26 3.63 -6.32
CA TYR A 102 -15.65 4.09 -6.42
C TYR A 102 -15.97 4.90 -7.69
N GLY A 103 -15.30 4.59 -8.81
CA GLY A 103 -15.47 5.29 -10.09
C GLY A 103 -14.79 6.66 -10.15
N THR A 104 -13.87 6.94 -9.23
CA THR A 104 -13.05 8.15 -9.21
C THR A 104 -11.57 7.80 -9.29
N HIS A 105 -10.81 8.58 -10.06
CA HIS A 105 -9.36 8.49 -10.13
C HIS A 105 -8.76 9.60 -9.27
N GLN A 106 -8.21 9.24 -8.11
CA GLN A 106 -7.74 10.21 -7.12
C GLN A 106 -6.38 9.82 -6.55
N GLN A 107 -5.57 10.82 -6.23
CA GLN A 107 -4.29 10.66 -5.56
C GLN A 107 -4.49 10.87 -4.07
N TRP A 108 -4.88 9.81 -3.38
CA TRP A 108 -5.13 9.86 -1.95
C TRP A 108 -3.84 9.89 -1.15
N LEU A 109 -3.83 10.62 -0.03
CA LEU A 109 -2.66 10.69 0.86
C LEU A 109 -2.84 9.89 2.15
N GLY A 110 -4.09 9.54 2.47
CA GLY A 110 -4.49 9.02 3.75
C GLY A 110 -4.02 7.60 4.09
N PRO A 111 -4.31 7.14 5.32
CA PRO A 111 -3.82 5.88 5.87
C PRO A 111 -4.55 4.64 5.35
N VAL A 112 -5.69 4.83 4.68
CA VAL A 112 -6.50 3.72 4.14
C VAL A 112 -6.35 3.63 2.63
N HIS A 113 -6.60 4.75 1.96
CA HIS A 113 -6.55 4.86 0.51
C HIS A 113 -5.34 5.73 0.14
N GLY A 114 -4.37 5.17 -0.58
CA GLY A 114 -3.29 5.93 -1.23
C GLY A 114 -1.93 5.93 -0.53
N PHE A 115 -1.31 7.10 -0.43
CA PHE A 115 0.12 7.24 -0.15
C PHE A 115 0.58 6.56 1.14
N ALA A 116 0.03 6.94 2.30
CA ALA A 116 0.45 6.37 3.57
C ALA A 116 0.09 4.87 3.67
N SER A 117 -1.06 4.47 3.13
CA SER A 117 -1.49 3.08 3.11
C SER A 117 -0.56 2.18 2.28
N ASN A 118 -0.14 2.66 1.11
CA ASN A 118 0.70 1.92 0.16
C ASN A 118 2.15 1.85 0.64
N LEU A 119 2.64 2.89 1.34
CA LEU A 119 3.97 2.86 1.95
C LEU A 119 4.06 1.93 3.15
N THR A 120 2.97 1.72 3.89
CA THR A 120 2.97 0.92 5.13
C THR A 120 3.62 -0.47 4.95
N PRO A 121 3.20 -1.32 3.99
CA PRO A 121 3.83 -2.63 3.80
C PRO A 121 5.30 -2.52 3.38
N LEU A 122 5.65 -1.54 2.54
CA LEU A 122 7.03 -1.31 2.09
C LEU A 122 7.97 -0.94 3.24
N ILE A 123 7.47 -0.20 4.24
CA ILE A 123 8.23 0.20 5.42
C ILE A 123 8.39 -0.97 6.39
N VAL A 124 7.29 -1.64 6.76
CA VAL A 124 7.40 -2.75 7.73
C VAL A 124 8.15 -3.95 7.15
N GLY A 125 8.03 -4.17 5.84
CA GLY A 125 8.74 -5.21 5.10
C GLY A 125 10.09 -4.78 4.54
N GLN A 126 10.70 -3.69 5.02
CA GLN A 126 11.97 -3.18 4.49
C GLN A 126 13.09 -4.24 4.41
N SER A 127 13.12 -5.19 5.36
CA SER A 127 14.12 -6.27 5.39
C SER A 127 13.93 -7.31 4.28
N LEU A 128 12.77 -7.31 3.61
CA LEU A 128 12.46 -8.18 2.47
C LEU A 128 12.83 -7.51 1.14
N LEU A 129 13.25 -6.26 1.15
CA LEU A 129 13.65 -5.50 -0.03
C LEU A 129 15.18 -5.38 -0.08
N SER A 130 15.72 -5.11 -1.26
CA SER A 130 17.13 -4.72 -1.36
C SER A 130 17.33 -3.33 -0.76
N GLU A 131 18.53 -3.08 -0.22
CA GLU A 131 18.91 -1.77 0.32
C GLU A 131 18.73 -0.65 -0.70
N GLU A 132 19.09 -0.89 -1.96
CA GLU A 132 18.90 0.05 -3.07
C GLU A 132 17.43 0.43 -3.28
N VAL A 133 16.54 -0.57 -3.34
CA VAL A 133 15.10 -0.34 -3.53
C VAL A 133 14.53 0.43 -2.33
N PHE A 134 14.90 0.05 -1.11
CA PHE A 134 14.39 0.72 0.07
C PHE A 134 14.89 2.18 0.19
N GLN A 135 16.14 2.44 -0.19
CA GLN A 135 16.70 3.80 -0.19
C GLN A 135 15.97 4.71 -1.20
N ASP A 136 15.63 4.19 -2.38
CA ASP A 136 14.80 4.90 -3.37
C ASP A 136 13.40 5.20 -2.83
N ILE A 137 12.76 4.20 -2.18
CA ILE A 137 11.45 4.38 -1.53
C ILE A 137 11.52 5.47 -0.46
N ALA A 138 12.51 5.41 0.45
CA ALA A 138 12.65 6.37 1.52
C ALA A 138 12.85 7.80 0.98
N THR A 139 13.67 7.95 -0.06
CA THR A 139 13.92 9.25 -0.71
C THR A 139 12.65 9.84 -1.31
N LYS A 140 11.91 9.05 -2.11
CA LYS A 140 10.66 9.48 -2.74
C LYS A 140 9.54 9.74 -1.74
N ALA A 141 9.44 8.90 -0.70
CA ALA A 141 8.47 9.06 0.37
C ALA A 141 8.71 10.37 1.13
N MET A 142 9.95 10.64 1.54
CA MET A 142 10.30 11.88 2.24
C MET A 142 10.00 13.13 1.40
N ALA A 143 10.35 13.10 0.10
CA ALA A 143 10.04 14.19 -0.81
C ALA A 143 8.53 14.46 -0.89
N THR A 144 7.71 13.41 -0.96
CA THR A 144 6.25 13.50 -1.02
C THR A 144 5.65 14.00 0.29
N VAL A 145 6.09 13.49 1.44
CA VAL A 145 5.65 13.96 2.76
C VAL A 145 5.88 15.46 2.92
N VAL A 146 7.06 15.95 2.55
CA VAL A 146 7.41 17.37 2.67
C VAL A 146 6.61 18.23 1.68
N GLN A 147 6.49 17.82 0.42
CA GLN A 147 5.82 18.61 -0.62
C GLN A 147 4.30 18.70 -0.43
N THR A 148 3.69 17.69 0.18
CA THR A 148 2.23 17.63 0.35
C THR A 148 1.75 18.17 1.71
N ALA A 149 2.67 18.61 2.57
CA ALA A 149 2.33 19.19 3.86
C ALA A 149 1.70 20.58 3.70
N VAL A 150 0.55 20.78 4.33
CA VAL A 150 -0.03 22.10 4.56
C VAL A 150 0.47 22.58 5.91
N MET A 151 1.25 23.66 5.90
CA MET A 151 1.88 24.23 7.09
C MET A 151 1.14 25.49 7.55
N GLU A 152 0.88 25.57 8.84
CA GLU A 152 0.39 26.78 9.51
C GLU A 152 1.18 26.95 10.82
N GLU A 153 1.90 28.05 10.95
CA GLU A 153 2.81 28.30 12.09
C GLU A 153 3.82 27.15 12.30
N ASP A 154 3.73 26.46 13.45
CA ASP A 154 4.58 25.34 13.87
C ASP A 154 3.92 23.96 13.62
N LYS A 155 2.81 23.93 12.87
CA LYS A 155 2.01 22.72 12.64
C LYS A 155 2.02 22.32 11.17
N ALA A 156 1.87 21.01 10.95
CA ALA A 156 1.73 20.39 9.64
C ALA A 156 0.48 19.51 9.61
N ASN A 157 -0.25 19.52 8.49
CA ASN A 157 -1.29 18.55 8.22
C ASN A 157 -1.28 18.14 6.74
N TRP A 158 -1.84 16.97 6.44
CA TRP A 158 -1.94 16.45 5.09
C TRP A 158 -3.41 16.33 4.68
N PRO A 159 -3.81 16.87 3.51
CA PRO A 159 -5.18 16.72 3.02
C PRO A 159 -5.48 15.25 2.70
N PRO A 160 -6.76 14.84 2.65
CA PRO A 160 -7.13 13.45 2.37
C PRO A 160 -6.71 12.97 0.98
N PHE A 161 -6.67 13.88 0.01
CA PHE A 161 -6.23 13.65 -1.37
C PHE A 161 -5.55 14.92 -1.90
N MET A 162 -4.77 14.77 -2.97
CA MET A 162 -4.14 15.89 -3.64
C MET A 162 -5.18 16.87 -4.17
N MET A 163 -5.07 18.11 -3.74
CA MET A 163 -5.83 19.23 -4.29
C MET A 163 -4.88 20.04 -5.18
N LEU A 164 -5.24 20.24 -6.45
CA LEU A 164 -4.57 21.23 -7.29
C LEU A 164 -4.73 22.59 -6.63
N THR A 165 -3.67 23.12 -6.06
CA THR A 165 -3.69 24.45 -5.47
C THR A 165 -3.64 25.45 -6.60
N ILE A 166 -4.77 26.09 -6.95
CA ILE A 166 -4.74 27.33 -7.73
C ILE A 166 -4.08 28.37 -6.83
N ARG A 167 -2.78 28.63 -7.04
CA ARG A 167 -2.10 29.73 -6.36
C ARG A 167 -2.66 31.05 -6.90
N VAL A 168 -3.67 31.60 -6.25
CA VAL A 168 -4.01 33.02 -6.41
C VAL A 168 -2.86 33.79 -5.79
N LYS A 169 -1.98 34.36 -6.61
CA LYS A 169 -1.01 35.35 -6.16
C LYS A 169 -1.80 36.49 -5.52
N LEU A 170 -1.71 36.62 -4.20
CA LEU A 170 -2.14 37.84 -3.53
C LEU A 170 -1.20 38.97 -4.02
N PRO A 171 -1.74 40.12 -4.45
CA PRO A 171 -0.92 41.23 -4.90
C PRO A 171 -0.08 41.74 -3.73
N THR A 172 1.22 41.92 -4.01
CA THR A 172 2.20 42.58 -3.14
C THR A 172 1.88 44.06 -2.96
#